data_AF-A0A7Y5KBM5-F1
#
_entry.id   AF-A0A7Y5KBM5-F1
#
_cell.length_a   1.000
_cell.length_b   1.000
_cell.length_c   1.000
_cell.angle_alpha   90.00
_cell.angle_beta   90.00
_cell.angle_gamma   90.00
#
_symmetry.space_group_name_H-M   'P 1'
#
loop_
_entity.id
_entity.type
_entity.pdbx_description
1 polymer ?
#
loop_
_entity_poly.entity_id
_entity_poly.type
_entity_poly.pdbx_seq_one_letter_code
_entity_poly.pdbx_strand_id
1 'polypeptide(L)'
;TGSMRKMIEETNRRRAIQRKYNEEHRITPQTIYKSAEEIMKSTRVADAKVDKYGQESKPQISENAWQNLSAMEREDALEKLEEEMLAASRQLNFERAAELRDEIERLRSGKKKAPVAYAVKSSRRRGR
;
A
#
# COMPACT_ATOMS: atom_id res chain seq x y z
N THR A 1 30.86 -0.51 21.01
CA THR A 1 29.83 -0.11 22.00
C THR A 1 29.24 -1.35 22.67
N GLY A 2 28.97 -1.31 23.98
CA GLY A 2 28.39 -2.46 24.71
C GLY A 2 26.98 -2.84 24.26
N SER A 3 26.19 -1.88 23.78
CA SER A 3 24.81 -2.11 23.31
C SER A 3 24.72 -3.01 22.09
N MET A 4 25.63 -2.84 21.12
CA MET A 4 25.70 -3.71 19.93
C MET A 4 26.05 -5.15 20.31
N ARG A 5 26.97 -5.34 21.27
CA ARG A 5 27.35 -6.67 21.74
C ARG A 5 26.16 -7.41 22.36
N LYS A 6 25.41 -6.74 23.26
CA LYS A 6 24.20 -7.31 23.87
C LYS A 6 23.13 -7.67 22.84
N MET A 7 22.91 -6.82 21.84
CA MET A 7 21.95 -7.06 20.76
C MET A 7 22.33 -8.30 19.92
N ILE A 8 23.61 -8.44 19.59
CA ILE A 8 24.13 -9.60 18.84
C ILE A 8 23.99 -10.88 19.66
N GLU A 9 24.35 -10.85 20.95
CA GLU A 9 24.22 -11.99 21.86
C GLU A 9 22.74 -12.44 22.00
N GLU A 10 21.81 -11.52 22.21
CA GLU A 10 20.38 -11.86 22.31
C GLU A 10 19.83 -12.38 20.97
N THR A 11 20.26 -11.83 19.84
CA THR A 11 19.90 -12.33 18.51
C THR A 11 20.38 -13.77 18.31
N ASN A 12 21.63 -14.07 18.69
CA ASN A 12 22.20 -15.40 18.60
C ASN A 12 21.50 -16.40 19.54
N ARG A 13 21.17 -15.96 20.78
CA ARG A 13 20.41 -16.76 21.75
C ARG A 13 19.05 -17.17 21.20
N ARG A 14 18.28 -16.22 20.64
CA ARG A 14 16.97 -16.49 20.04
C ARG A 14 17.07 -17.41 18.83
N ARG A 15 18.04 -17.18 17.95
CA ARG A 15 18.25 -18.02 16.75
C ARG A 15 18.60 -19.46 17.11
N ALA A 16 19.38 -19.68 18.17
CA ALA A 16 19.69 -21.03 18.65
C ALA A 16 18.43 -21.78 19.11
N ILE A 17 17.57 -21.13 19.90
CA ILE A 17 16.29 -21.69 20.36
C ILE A 17 15.37 -22.01 19.17
N GLN A 18 15.23 -21.08 18.22
CA GLN A 18 14.39 -21.27 17.04
C GLN A 18 14.87 -22.43 16.17
N ARG A 19 16.19 -22.57 15.94
CA ARG A 19 16.73 -23.70 15.18
C ARG A 19 16.47 -25.04 15.86
N LYS A 20 16.71 -25.12 17.17
CA LYS A 20 16.44 -26.33 17.95
C LYS A 20 14.97 -26.74 17.88
N TYR A 21 14.06 -25.78 18.09
CA TYR A 21 12.63 -26.01 17.97
C TYR A 21 12.25 -26.50 16.57
N ASN A 22 12.77 -25.85 15.53
CA ASN A 22 12.49 -26.25 14.15
C ASN A 22 13.01 -27.64 13.82
N GLU A 23 14.20 -28.02 14.30
CA GLU A 23 14.77 -29.35 14.12
C GLU A 23 13.94 -30.43 14.84
N GLU A 24 13.58 -30.18 16.10
CA GLU A 24 12.73 -31.09 16.90
C GLU A 24 11.34 -31.31 16.26
N HIS A 25 10.77 -30.27 15.64
CA HIS A 25 9.43 -30.30 15.04
C HIS A 25 9.44 -30.52 13.53
N ARG A 26 10.61 -30.73 12.91
CA ARG A 26 10.77 -30.89 11.46
C ARG A 26 10.16 -29.73 10.65
N ILE A 27 10.29 -28.50 11.16
CA ILE A 27 9.78 -27.27 10.54
C ILE A 27 10.86 -26.69 9.63
N THR A 28 10.56 -26.57 8.34
CA THR A 28 11.40 -25.83 7.39
C THR A 28 10.99 -24.37 7.37
N PRO A 29 11.87 -23.41 7.71
CA PRO A 29 11.56 -21.99 7.64
C PRO A 29 11.20 -21.58 6.21
N GLN A 30 10.09 -20.87 6.03
CA GLN A 30 9.67 -20.33 4.75
C GLN A 30 9.24 -18.87 4.90
N THR A 31 9.44 -18.09 3.84
CA THR A 31 8.94 -16.72 3.77
C THR A 31 7.42 -16.73 3.75
N ILE A 32 6.80 -15.94 4.61
CA ILE A 32 5.35 -15.77 4.62
C ILE A 32 4.98 -14.81 3.49
N TYR A 33 4.20 -15.27 2.52
CA TYR A 33 3.54 -14.43 1.52
C TYR A 33 2.06 -14.32 1.88
N LYS A 34 1.56 -13.11 2.10
CA LYS A 34 0.14 -12.86 2.38
C LYS A 34 -0.52 -12.25 1.14
N SER A 35 -1.73 -12.70 0.83
CA SER A 35 -2.56 -12.07 -0.20
C SER A 35 -3.12 -10.73 0.28
N ALA A 36 -3.51 -9.87 -0.66
CA ALA A 36 -4.19 -8.61 -0.34
C ALA A 36 -5.46 -8.82 0.52
N GLU A 37 -6.20 -9.90 0.25
CA GLU A 37 -7.38 -10.27 1.05
C GLU A 37 -7.01 -10.68 2.48
N GLU A 38 -5.91 -11.39 2.68
CA GLU A 38 -5.43 -11.77 4.03
C GLU A 38 -4.91 -10.57 4.81
N ILE A 39 -4.25 -9.62 4.14
CA ILE A 39 -3.85 -8.34 4.73
C ILE A 39 -5.11 -7.58 5.18
N MET A 40 -6.09 -7.41 4.28
CA MET A 40 -7.36 -6.76 4.61
C MET A 40 -8.13 -7.45 5.74
N LYS A 41 -8.15 -8.79 5.78
CA LYS A 41 -8.78 -9.55 6.87
C LYS A 41 -8.07 -9.34 8.21
N SER A 42 -6.74 -9.24 8.22
CA SER A 42 -5.99 -8.93 9.43
C SER A 42 -6.23 -7.51 9.95
N THR A 43 -6.47 -6.55 9.05
CA THR A 43 -6.78 -5.15 9.39
C THR A 43 -8.25 -4.95 9.78
N ARG A 44 -9.20 -5.72 9.22
CA ARG A 44 -10.63 -5.62 9.56
C ARG A 44 -10.96 -5.84 11.03
N VAL A 45 -10.11 -6.55 11.78
CA VAL A 45 -10.28 -6.72 13.24
C VAL A 45 -10.01 -5.39 13.98
N ALA A 46 -9.24 -4.48 13.40
CA ALA A 46 -9.00 -3.13 13.92
C ALA A 46 -10.03 -2.08 13.43
N ASP A 47 -10.54 -2.22 12.21
CA ASP A 47 -11.36 -1.20 11.52
C ASP A 47 -12.89 -1.39 11.65
N ALA A 48 -13.42 -1.79 12.81
CA ALA A 48 -14.87 -1.90 13.00
C ALA A 48 -15.65 -0.55 12.90
N LYS A 49 -14.99 0.55 12.54
CA LYS A 49 -15.58 1.88 12.41
C LYS A 49 -14.90 2.69 11.29
N VAL A 50 -15.19 2.41 10.03
CA VAL A 50 -14.91 3.39 8.98
C VAL A 50 -16.14 3.50 8.09
N ASP A 51 -16.85 4.61 8.29
CA ASP A 51 -18.01 5.02 7.50
C ASP A 51 -17.61 5.28 6.05
N LYS A 52 -18.52 4.91 5.15
CA LYS A 52 -18.39 5.07 3.69
C LYS A 52 -18.52 6.55 3.35
N TYR A 53 -17.41 7.19 2.98
CA TYR A 53 -17.44 8.53 2.40
C TYR A 53 -17.37 8.48 0.88
N GLY A 54 -18.18 9.36 0.27
CA GLY A 54 -18.63 9.32 -1.10
C GLY A 54 -17.53 9.55 -2.13
N GLN A 55 -17.75 8.96 -3.31
CA GLN A 55 -17.01 9.27 -4.53
C GLN A 55 -17.27 10.73 -4.91
N GLU A 56 -16.30 11.61 -4.66
CA GLU A 56 -16.28 12.93 -5.27
C GLU A 56 -15.42 12.93 -6.53
N SER A 57 -15.88 13.72 -7.50
CA SER A 57 -15.45 13.78 -8.89
C SER A 57 -13.96 14.10 -9.06
N LYS A 58 -13.35 13.33 -9.97
CA LYS A 58 -11.92 13.28 -10.31
C LYS A 58 -11.39 14.58 -10.90
N PRO A 59 -10.41 15.26 -10.28
CA PRO A 59 -9.58 16.22 -11.02
C PRO A 59 -8.56 15.41 -11.83
N GLN A 60 -8.80 15.25 -13.14
CA GLN A 60 -7.79 14.76 -14.07
C GLN A 60 -7.13 15.96 -14.73
N ILE A 61 -5.80 16.05 -14.63
CA ILE A 61 -5.04 17.02 -15.41
C ILE A 61 -5.09 16.56 -16.86
N SER A 62 -5.63 17.41 -17.75
CA SER A 62 -5.69 17.12 -19.18
C SER A 62 -4.26 16.95 -19.73
N GLU A 63 -4.06 15.93 -20.57
CA GLU A 63 -2.75 15.60 -21.15
C GLU A 63 -2.14 16.80 -21.91
N ASN A 64 -2.98 17.60 -22.55
CA ASN A 64 -2.57 18.80 -23.29
C ASN A 64 -2.04 19.89 -22.36
N ALA A 65 -2.64 20.08 -21.18
CA ALA A 65 -2.15 21.04 -20.20
C ALA A 65 -0.80 20.60 -19.63
N TRP A 66 -0.62 19.30 -19.36
CA TRP A 66 0.63 18.74 -18.85
C TRP A 66 1.80 18.93 -19.80
N GLN A 67 1.59 18.69 -21.10
CA GLN A 67 2.64 18.82 -22.12
C GLN A 67 3.07 20.26 -22.37
N ASN A 68 2.23 21.25 -22.04
CA ASN A 68 2.56 22.67 -22.19
C ASN A 68 3.29 23.26 -20.99
N LEU A 69 3.38 22.54 -19.87
CA LEU A 69 4.15 22.98 -18.70
C LEU A 69 5.65 22.83 -18.94
N SER A 70 6.42 23.78 -18.40
CA SER A 70 7.88 23.68 -18.27
C SER A 70 8.27 22.51 -17.37
N ALA A 71 9.52 22.03 -17.50
CA ALA A 71 10.05 20.97 -16.64
C ALA A 71 9.93 21.32 -15.14
N MET A 72 10.19 22.58 -14.79
CA MET A 72 10.08 23.08 -13.42
C MET A 72 8.61 23.09 -12.92
N GLU A 73 7.67 23.54 -13.76
CA GLU A 73 6.25 23.58 -13.39
C GLU A 73 5.64 22.17 -13.25
N ARG A 74 6.15 21.19 -14.02
CA ARG A 74 5.78 19.78 -13.85
C ARG A 74 6.30 19.21 -12.55
N GLU A 75 7.51 19.56 -12.15
CA GLU A 75 8.11 19.13 -10.89
C GLU A 75 7.30 19.69 -9.70
N ASP A 76 6.98 20.98 -9.71
CA ASP A 76 6.13 21.62 -8.69
C ASP A 76 4.73 20.98 -8.61
N ALA A 77 4.15 20.62 -9.75
CA ALA A 77 2.84 19.96 -9.79
C ALA A 77 2.89 18.53 -9.24
N LEU A 78 3.97 17.78 -9.51
CA LEU A 78 4.18 16.46 -8.93
C LEU A 78 4.38 16.55 -7.42
N GLU A 79 5.16 17.51 -6.94
CA GLU A 79 5.39 17.72 -5.51
C GLU A 79 4.07 17.96 -4.76
N LYS A 80 3.20 18.84 -5.30
CA LYS A 80 1.86 19.08 -4.73
C LYS A 80 1.00 17.81 -4.67
N LEU A 81 1.00 17.01 -5.73
CA LEU A 81 0.25 15.74 -5.75
C LEU A 81 0.82 14.73 -4.73
N GLU A 82 2.13 14.70 -4.54
CA GLU A 82 2.80 13.86 -3.54
C GLU A 82 2.45 14.30 -2.11
N GLU A 83 2.42 15.60 -1.84
CA GLU A 83 1.96 16.16 -0.57
C GLU A 83 0.50 15.80 -0.27
N GLU A 84 -0.39 15.93 -1.26
CA GLU A 84 -1.80 15.54 -1.12
C GLU A 84 -1.96 14.04 -0.86
N MET A 85 -1.18 13.19 -1.53
CA MET A 85 -1.19 11.74 -1.33
C MET A 85 -0.74 11.37 0.09
N LEU A 86 0.31 12.03 0.58
CA LEU A 86 0.80 11.86 1.95
C LEU A 86 -0.23 12.33 2.98
N ALA A 87 -0.88 13.47 2.73
CA ALA A 87 -1.94 13.97 3.59
C ALA A 87 -3.13 12.99 3.66
N ALA A 88 -3.59 12.48 2.52
CA ALA A 88 -4.65 11.47 2.45
C ALA A 88 -4.26 10.19 3.19
N SER A 89 -3.00 9.74 3.06
CA SER A 89 -2.47 8.57 3.77
C SER A 89 -2.45 8.78 5.29
N ARG A 90 -2.07 9.99 5.76
CA ARG A 90 -2.09 10.35 7.19
C ARG A 90 -3.51 10.39 7.75
N GLN A 91 -4.49 10.74 6.93
CA GLN A 91 -5.91 10.74 7.28
C GLN A 91 -6.58 9.37 7.13
N LEU A 92 -5.81 8.31 6.82
CA LEU A 92 -6.31 6.95 6.57
C LEU A 92 -7.25 6.83 5.36
N ASN A 93 -7.26 7.83 4.46
CA ASN A 93 -8.00 7.78 3.21
C ASN A 93 -7.16 7.12 2.10
N PHE A 94 -7.05 5.79 2.19
CA PHE A 94 -6.20 5.00 1.29
C PHE A 94 -6.72 4.93 -0.14
N GLU A 95 -8.04 5.05 -0.34
CA GLU A 95 -8.62 5.10 -1.70
C GLU A 95 -8.13 6.34 -2.42
N ARG A 96 -8.23 7.52 -1.78
CA ARG A 96 -7.74 8.77 -2.36
C ARG A 96 -6.23 8.78 -2.56
N ALA A 97 -5.46 8.23 -1.61
CA ALA A 97 -4.01 8.12 -1.75
C ALA A 97 -3.60 7.20 -2.93
N ALA A 98 -4.33 6.10 -3.15
CA ALA A 98 -4.09 5.20 -4.27
C ALA A 98 -4.37 5.88 -5.63
N GLU A 99 -5.44 6.67 -5.72
CA GLU A 99 -5.74 7.44 -6.93
C GLU A 99 -4.65 8.46 -7.25
N LEU A 100 -4.20 9.23 -6.25
CA LEU A 100 -3.15 10.22 -6.42
C LEU A 100 -1.82 9.58 -6.83
N ARG A 101 -1.47 8.43 -6.25
CA ARG A 101 -0.30 7.64 -6.65
C ARG A 101 -0.35 7.24 -8.13
N ASP A 102 -1.50 6.73 -8.58
CA ASP A 102 -1.67 6.29 -9.97
C ASP A 102 -1.61 7.47 -10.95
N GLU A 103 -2.11 8.65 -10.54
CA GLU A 103 -1.99 9.89 -11.32
C GLU A 103 -0.54 10.39 -11.39
N ILE A 104 0.19 10.40 -10.26
CA ILE A 104 1.63 10.74 -10.24
C ILE A 104 2.42 9.82 -11.17
N GLU A 105 2.14 8.51 -11.13
CA GLU A 105 2.81 7.54 -11.99
C GLU A 105 2.46 7.74 -13.48
N ARG A 106 1.21 8.10 -13.79
CA ARG A 106 0.78 8.46 -15.15
C ARG A 106 1.57 9.66 -15.67
N LEU A 107 1.69 10.72 -14.87
CA LEU A 107 2.35 11.97 -15.24
C LEU A 107 3.87 11.80 -15.37
N ARG A 108 4.50 10.96 -14.53
CA ARG A 108 5.94 10.64 -14.60
C ARG A 108 6.31 9.71 -15.77
N SER A 109 5.49 8.69 -16.03
CA SER A 109 5.84 7.64 -17.01
C SER A 109 5.31 7.88 -18.42
N GLY A 110 4.33 8.78 -18.59
CA GLY A 110 3.65 9.02 -19.86
C GLY A 110 2.86 7.81 -20.38
N LYS A 111 2.68 6.75 -19.57
CA LYS A 111 1.99 5.51 -19.96
C LYS A 111 0.78 5.31 -19.05
N LYS A 112 -0.41 5.13 -19.63
CA LYS A 112 -1.60 4.71 -18.87
C LYS A 112 -1.44 3.25 -18.43
N LYS A 113 -1.45 2.98 -17.12
CA LYS A 113 -1.70 1.60 -16.65
C LYS A 113 -3.15 1.23 -16.92
N ALA A 114 -3.37 -0.04 -17.30
CA ALA A 114 -4.72 -0.60 -17.38
C ALA A 114 -5.38 -0.47 -15.99
N PRO A 115 -6.68 -0.11 -15.91
CA PRO A 115 -7.36 0.04 -14.64
C PRO A 115 -7.25 -1.28 -13.87
N VAL A 116 -6.72 -1.23 -12.64
CA VAL A 116 -6.75 -2.38 -11.73
C VAL A 116 -8.20 -2.58 -11.34
N ALA A 117 -8.89 -3.49 -12.03
CA ALA A 117 -10.24 -3.87 -11.73
C ALA A 117 -10.25 -4.59 -10.38
N TYR A 118 -10.51 -3.85 -9.29
CA TYR A 118 -10.93 -4.45 -8.04
C TYR A 118 -12.33 -5.03 -8.27
N ALA A 119 -12.38 -6.28 -8.69
CA ALA A 119 -13.62 -7.00 -8.90
C ALA A 119 -14.31 -7.20 -7.54
N VAL A 120 -15.19 -6.26 -7.17
CA VAL A 120 -16.18 -6.48 -6.12
C VAL A 120 -17.10 -7.58 -6.66
N LYS A 121 -16.84 -8.84 -6.25
CA LYS A 121 -17.77 -9.94 -6.48
C LYS A 121 -19.04 -9.64 -5.69
N SER A 122 -19.97 -8.90 -6.31
CA SER A 122 -21.33 -8.80 -5.81
C SER A 122 -21.91 -10.22 -5.81
N SER A 123 -22.17 -10.74 -4.62
CA SER A 123 -22.93 -11.97 -4.44
C SER A 123 -24.36 -11.68 -4.90
N ARG A 124 -24.64 -11.93 -6.19
CA ARG A 124 -26.02 -12.06 -6.66
C ARG A 124 -26.63 -13.24 -5.91
N ARG A 125 -27.41 -12.91 -4.86
CA ARG A 125 -28.39 -13.80 -4.25
C ARG A 125 -29.24 -14.38 -5.38
N ARG A 126 -29.07 -15.68 -5.64
CA ARG A 126 -29.99 -16.46 -6.46
C ARG A 126 -31.35 -16.43 -5.76
N GLY A 127 -32.34 -15.88 -6.44
CA GLY A 127 -33.75 -16.07 -6.11
C GLY A 127 -34.42 -16.74 -7.29
N ARG A 128 -34.64 -18.05 -7.20
CA ARG A 128 -35.95 -18.70 -7.10
C ARG A 128 -35.74 -20.21 -7.00
#